data_AF-A0A7X1TQW6-F1
#
_entry.id   AF-A0A7X1TQW6-F1
#
_cell.length_a   1.000
_cell.length_b   1.000
_cell.length_c   1.000
_cell.angle_alpha   90.00
_cell.angle_beta   90.00
_cell.angle_gamma   90.00
#
_symmetry.space_group_name_H-M   'P 1'
#
loop_
_entity.id
_entity.type
_entity.pdbx_description
1 polymer ?
#
loop_
_entity_poly.entity_id
_entity_poly.type
_entity_poly.pdbx_seq_one_letter_code
_entity_poly.pdbx_strand_id
1 'polypeptide(L)'
;MLAPQIQGNPNLLSAEQRAGILAAMGRDSAGAIKRRYPGATIVADPNTPGVIKVSPVLVAPGALVPWAKLTARLDFDLPAGRRVTVQDQFGLLTLWQHQHDAANFLYDQLVQRLP
;
A
#
# COMPACT_ATOMS: atom_id res chain seq x y z
N MET A 1 7.07 -3.88 -9.30
CA MET A 1 6.41 -3.04 -8.27
C MET A 1 6.97 -1.64 -8.33
N LEU A 2 6.16 -0.60 -8.19
CA LEU A 2 6.65 0.79 -8.09
C LEU A 2 6.95 1.15 -6.64
N ALA A 3 7.76 2.20 -6.44
CA ALA A 3 8.11 2.67 -5.10
C ALA A 3 6.84 3.13 -4.36
N PRO A 4 6.62 2.67 -3.11
CA PRO A 4 5.48 3.10 -2.32
C PRO A 4 5.59 4.60 -2.00
N GLN A 5 4.44 5.23 -1.77
CA GLN A 5 4.37 6.66 -1.49
C GLN A 5 3.50 6.93 -0.26
N ILE A 6 3.94 7.88 0.56
CA ILE A 6 3.13 8.45 1.63
C ILE A 6 2.76 9.87 1.22
N GLN A 7 1.46 10.15 1.20
CA GLN A 7 0.86 11.45 0.92
C GLN A 7 0.24 12.02 2.21
N GLY A 8 0.01 13.33 2.24
CA GLY A 8 -0.50 14.04 3.42
C GLY A 8 0.59 14.85 4.10
N ASN A 9 0.46 15.08 5.41
CA ASN A 9 1.38 15.93 6.18
C ASN A 9 2.70 15.19 6.46
N PRO A 10 3.84 15.58 5.84
CA PRO A 10 5.12 14.89 6.01
C PRO A 10 5.73 15.09 7.40
N ASN A 11 5.29 16.10 8.17
CA ASN A 11 5.85 16.44 9.47
C ASN A 11 5.34 15.54 10.62
N LEU A 12 4.40 14.64 10.32
CA LEU A 12 3.84 13.72 11.32
C LEU A 12 4.76 12.54 11.66
N LEU A 13 5.77 12.29 10.82
CA LEU A 13 6.65 11.12 10.92
C LEU A 13 8.11 11.57 10.83
N SER A 14 8.98 10.95 11.62
CA SER A 14 10.42 11.09 11.42
C SER A 14 10.85 10.44 10.10
N ALA A 15 12.02 10.82 9.57
CA ALA A 15 12.57 10.23 8.36
C ALA A 15 12.77 8.70 8.48
N GLU A 16 13.17 8.23 9.66
CA GLU A 16 13.35 6.81 9.96
C GLU A 16 12.02 6.05 10.00
N GLN A 17 11.02 6.60 10.69
CA GLN A 17 9.67 6.03 10.73
C GLN A 17 9.08 5.95 9.32
N ARG A 18 9.26 7.01 8.52
CA ARG A 18 8.82 7.06 7.12
C ARG A 18 9.49 5.97 6.29
N ALA A 19 10.80 5.78 6.42
CA ALA A 19 11.53 4.75 5.70
C ALA A 19 11.04 3.33 6.08
N GLY A 20 10.82 3.08 7.37
CA GLY A 20 10.27 1.82 7.86
C GLY A 20 8.88 1.52 7.31
N ILE A 21 7.99 2.51 7.31
CA ILE A 21 6.63 2.37 6.75
C ILE A 21 6.70 2.10 5.24
N LEU A 22 7.52 2.84 4.50
CA LEU A 22 7.68 2.62 3.05
C LEU A 22 8.21 1.21 2.74
N ALA A 23 9.19 0.72 3.51
CA ALA A 23 9.71 -0.63 3.34
C ALA A 23 8.64 -1.69 3.62
N ALA A 24 7.87 -1.55 4.70
CA ALA A 24 6.75 -2.43 5.03
C ALA A 24 5.69 -2.40 3.93
N MET A 25 5.33 -1.21 3.43
CA MET A 25 4.37 -1.07 2.34
C MET A 25 4.78 -1.84 1.09
N GLY A 26 6.04 -1.71 0.66
CA GLY A 26 6.54 -2.43 -0.52
C GLY A 26 6.51 -3.94 -0.36
N ARG A 27 6.98 -4.44 0.80
CA ARG A 27 7.02 -5.88 1.11
C ARG A 27 5.63 -6.48 1.26
N ASP A 28 4.76 -5.84 2.03
CA ASP A 28 3.51 -6.45 2.48
C ASP A 28 2.42 -6.32 1.40
N SER A 29 2.42 -5.25 0.59
CA SER A 29 1.57 -5.18 -0.61
C SER A 29 1.95 -6.22 -1.66
N ALA A 30 3.25 -6.43 -1.89
CA ALA A 30 3.76 -7.50 -2.76
C ALA A 30 3.35 -8.90 -2.26
N GLY A 31 3.48 -9.12 -0.96
CA GLY A 31 3.04 -10.36 -0.30
C GLY A 31 1.55 -10.62 -0.48
N ALA A 32 0.72 -9.62 -0.18
CA ALA A 32 -0.74 -9.71 -0.31
C ALA A 32 -1.19 -10.03 -1.74
N ILE A 33 -0.60 -9.35 -2.74
CA ILE A 33 -0.92 -9.60 -4.16
C ILE A 33 -0.53 -11.02 -4.56
N LYS A 34 0.66 -11.50 -4.16
CA LYS A 34 1.08 -12.89 -4.44
C LYS A 34 0.16 -13.92 -3.77
N ARG A 35 -0.33 -13.66 -2.56
CA ARG A 35 -1.31 -14.54 -1.89
C ARG A 35 -2.64 -14.57 -2.62
N ARG A 36 -3.15 -13.42 -3.09
CA ARG A 36 -4.40 -13.31 -3.86
C ARG A 36 -4.28 -13.93 -5.25
N TYR A 37 -3.13 -13.79 -5.90
CA TYR A 37 -2.83 -14.32 -7.24
C TYR A 37 -1.53 -15.15 -7.21
N PRO A 38 -1.59 -16.43 -6.82
CA PRO A 38 -0.38 -17.27 -6.67
C PRO A 38 0.47 -17.43 -7.95
N GLY A 39 -0.13 -17.27 -9.12
CA GLY A 39 0.58 -17.30 -10.41
C GLY A 39 1.25 -15.97 -10.81
N ALA A 40 1.08 -14.90 -10.03
CA ALA A 40 1.66 -13.60 -10.35
C ALA A 40 3.16 -13.56 -10.07
N THR A 41 3.94 -13.10 -11.04
CA THR A 41 5.37 -12.84 -10.87
C THR A 41 5.60 -11.35 -10.62
N ILE A 42 6.33 -11.03 -9.55
CA ILE A 42 6.77 -9.66 -9.30
C ILE A 42 8.09 -9.44 -10.02
N VAL A 43 8.06 -8.62 -11.07
CA VAL A 43 9.27 -8.19 -11.78
C VAL A 43 9.98 -7.06 -11.05
N ALA A 44 11.31 -7.06 -11.12
CA ALA A 44 12.16 -6.00 -10.58
C ALA A 44 12.19 -4.76 -11.49
N ASP A 45 12.16 -4.95 -12.82
CA ASP A 45 12.16 -3.86 -13.79
C ASP A 45 10.73 -3.38 -14.11
N PRO A 46 10.37 -2.13 -13.75
CA PRO A 46 9.05 -1.57 -14.08
C PRO A 46 8.84 -1.29 -15.58
N ASN A 47 9.87 -1.37 -16.42
CA ASN A 47 9.79 -1.16 -17.86
C ASN A 47 9.62 -2.46 -18.67
N THR A 48 9.53 -3.60 -18.00
CA THR A 48 9.24 -4.88 -18.68
C THR A 48 7.93 -4.78 -19.47
N PRO A 49 7.89 -5.14 -20.76
CA PRO A 49 6.67 -5.08 -21.57
C PRO A 49 5.55 -5.96 -20.99
N GLY A 50 4.31 -5.46 -21.06
CA GLY A 50 3.12 -6.23 -20.66
C GLY A 50 2.90 -6.37 -19.16
N VAL A 51 3.70 -5.71 -18.32
CA VAL A 51 3.55 -5.78 -16.85
C VAL A 51 2.54 -4.78 -16.33
N ILE A 52 1.82 -5.18 -15.28
CA ILE A 52 0.96 -4.29 -14.52
C ILE A 52 1.85 -3.54 -13.52
N LYS A 53 1.86 -2.21 -13.59
CA LYS A 53 2.56 -1.40 -12.58
C LYS A 53 1.64 -1.23 -11.39
N VAL A 54 2.17 -1.48 -10.20
CA VAL A 54 1.41 -1.37 -8.96
C VAL A 54 2.10 -0.35 -8.07
N SER A 55 1.35 0.66 -7.64
CA SER A 55 1.81 1.74 -6.77
C SER A 55 1.03 1.71 -5.45
N PRO A 56 1.65 1.28 -4.35
CA PRO A 56 1.07 1.40 -3.02
C PRO A 56 1.15 2.85 -2.54
N VAL A 57 0.01 3.42 -2.15
CA VAL A 57 -0.10 4.79 -1.63
C VAL A 57 -0.79 4.77 -0.28
N LEU A 58 -0.19 5.44 0.70
CA LEU A 58 -0.77 5.69 2.02
C LEU A 58 -1.04 7.19 2.15
N VAL A 59 -2.27 7.58 2.43
CA VAL A 59 -2.64 8.96 2.70
C VAL A 59 -2.81 9.12 4.20
N ALA A 60 -1.84 9.80 4.82
CA ALA A 60 -1.86 10.08 6.24
C ALA A 60 -2.90 11.16 6.58
N PRO A 61 -3.59 11.04 7.74
CA PRO A 61 -4.47 12.09 8.22
C PRO A 61 -3.70 13.37 8.56
N GLY A 62 -4.41 14.49 8.74
CA GLY A 62 -3.77 15.76 9.14
C GLY A 62 -3.14 15.74 10.54
N ALA A 63 -3.56 14.82 11.40
CA ALA A 63 -3.04 14.60 12.75
C ALA A 63 -3.12 13.12 13.15
N LEU A 64 -2.17 12.64 13.96
CA LEU A 64 -2.11 11.27 14.48
C LEU A 64 -2.91 11.13 15.79
N VAL A 65 -4.24 11.20 15.69
CA VAL A 65 -5.16 10.98 16.81
C VAL A 65 -5.84 9.61 16.73
N PRO A 66 -6.20 8.95 17.84
CA PRO A 66 -6.68 7.55 17.82
C PRO A 66 -7.93 7.32 16.96
N TRP A 67 -8.80 8.33 16.84
CA TRP A 67 -10.01 8.27 16.01
C TRP A 67 -9.78 8.69 14.55
N ALA A 68 -8.59 9.15 14.19
CA ALA A 68 -8.26 9.46 12.80
C ALA A 68 -8.20 8.19 11.96
N LYS A 69 -8.47 8.34 10.67
CA LYS A 69 -8.33 7.30 9.67
C LYS A 69 -7.24 7.68 8.69
N LEU A 70 -6.51 6.68 8.22
CA LEU A 70 -5.68 6.80 7.03
C LEU A 70 -6.37 6.13 5.86
N THR A 71 -6.01 6.53 4.63
CA THR A 71 -6.46 5.84 3.42
C THR A 71 -5.30 5.04 2.87
N ALA A 72 -5.48 3.75 2.65
CA ALA A 72 -4.56 2.97 1.86
C ALA A 72 -5.13 2.71 0.48
N ARG A 73 -4.25 2.76 -0.52
CA ARG A 73 -4.61 2.67 -1.92
C ARG A 73 -3.57 1.86 -2.68
N LEU A 74 -4.03 1.08 -3.64
CA LEU A 74 -3.23 0.42 -4.66
C LEU A 74 -3.69 0.93 -6.01
N ASP A 75 -2.79 1.63 -6.71
CA ASP A 75 -3.02 2.06 -8.08
C ASP A 75 -2.36 1.05 -9.03
N PHE A 76 -3.15 0.51 -9.95
CA PHE A 76 -2.75 -0.47 -10.96
C PHE A 76 -2.78 0.19 -12.33
N ASP A 77 -1.63 0.35 -12.95
CA ASP A 77 -1.53 0.73 -14.36
C ASP A 77 -1.47 -0.54 -15.20
N LEU A 78 -2.56 -0.84 -15.90
CA LEU A 78 -2.68 -1.99 -16.77
C LEU A 78 -2.02 -1.72 -18.14
N PRO A 79 -1.56 -2.77 -18.83
CA PRO A 79 -1.26 -2.69 -20.26
C PRO A 79 -2.45 -2.11 -21.02
N ALA A 80 -2.21 -1.28 -22.03
CA ALA A 80 -3.19 -0.46 -22.75
C ALA A 80 -3.66 0.84 -22.05
N GLY A 81 -2.98 1.28 -20.98
CA GLY A 81 -3.16 2.63 -20.43
C GLY A 81 -4.36 2.79 -19.50
N ARG A 82 -5.03 1.70 -19.12
CA ARG A 82 -6.12 1.72 -18.14
C ARG A 82 -5.56 1.73 -16.72
N ARG A 83 -5.97 2.70 -15.90
CA ARG A 83 -5.68 2.73 -14.47
C ARG A 83 -6.85 2.19 -13.66
N VAL A 84 -6.57 1.29 -12.73
CA VAL A 84 -7.55 0.78 -11.75
C VAL A 84 -7.03 1.15 -10.36
N THR A 85 -7.89 1.71 -9.54
CA THR A 85 -7.55 2.12 -8.18
C THR A 85 -8.42 1.34 -7.20
N VAL A 86 -7.78 0.70 -6.23
CA VAL A 86 -8.46 0.09 -5.09
C VAL A 86 -8.02 0.82 -3.83
N GLN A 87 -8.97 1.30 -3.05
CA GLN A 87 -8.67 2.04 -1.82
C GLN A 87 -9.64 1.67 -0.70
N ASP A 88 -9.16 1.81 0.53
CA ASP A 88 -9.97 1.67 1.73
C ASP A 88 -9.44 2.54 2.87
N GLN A 89 -10.27 2.75 3.89
CA GLN A 89 -9.96 3.58 5.04
C GLN A 89 -9.77 2.72 6.29
N PHE A 90 -8.68 2.98 7.02
CA PHE A 90 -8.31 2.23 8.20
C PHE A 90 -8.15 3.18 9.40
N GLY A 91 -8.78 2.84 10.52
CA GLY A 91 -8.62 3.58 11.76
C GLY A 91 -7.22 3.41 12.33
N LEU A 92 -6.60 4.51 12.78
CA LEU A 92 -5.25 4.47 13.35
C LEU A 92 -5.17 3.58 14.59
N LEU A 93 -6.20 3.60 15.45
CA LEU A 93 -6.25 2.73 16.63
C LEU A 93 -6.25 1.25 16.25
N THR A 94 -7.03 0.84 15.24
CA THR A 94 -7.05 -0.54 14.74
C THR A 94 -5.70 -0.95 14.21
N LEU A 95 -5.08 -0.11 13.37
CA LEU A 95 -3.74 -0.40 12.84
C LEU A 95 -2.69 -0.48 13.96
N TRP A 96 -2.78 0.37 14.98
CA TRP A 96 -1.89 0.31 16.14
C TRP A 96 -2.02 -0.99 16.93
N GLN A 97 -3.24 -1.55 17.03
CA GLN A 97 -3.46 -2.87 17.65
C GLN A 97 -2.78 -4.01 16.89
N HIS A 98 -2.68 -3.89 15.55
CA HIS A 98 -1.93 -4.85 14.72
C HIS A 98 -0.41 -4.65 14.75
N GLN A 99 0.08 -3.53 15.32
CA GLN A 99 1.50 -3.24 15.51
C GLN A 99 2.35 -3.47 14.24
N HIS A 100 3.27 -4.44 14.28
CA HIS A 100 4.19 -4.76 13.19
C HIS A 100 3.50 -5.43 11.99
N ASP A 101 2.30 -5.99 12.19
CA ASP A 101 1.50 -6.67 11.15
C ASP A 101 0.48 -5.72 10.49
N ALA A 102 0.44 -4.44 10.91
CA ALA A 102 -0.55 -3.48 10.44
C ALA A 102 -0.59 -3.31 8.91
N ALA A 103 0.59 -3.26 8.27
CA ALA A 103 0.68 -3.13 6.82
C ALA A 103 0.18 -4.40 6.11
N ASN A 104 0.54 -5.58 6.61
CA ASN A 104 0.11 -6.85 6.06
C ASN A 104 -1.42 -7.05 6.20
N PHE A 105 -1.98 -6.81 7.38
CA PHE A 105 -3.43 -6.79 7.61
C PHE A 105 -4.15 -5.85 6.63
N LEU A 106 -3.66 -4.62 6.50
CA LEU A 106 -4.24 -3.59 5.65
C LEU A 106 -4.24 -4.00 4.17
N TYR A 107 -3.11 -4.52 3.67
CA TYR A 107 -3.03 -4.94 2.26
C TYR A 107 -3.80 -6.23 2.00
N ASP A 108 -3.90 -7.15 2.95
CA ASP A 108 -4.76 -8.33 2.82
C ASP A 108 -6.23 -7.96 2.67
N GLN A 109 -6.71 -6.98 3.45
CA GLN A 109 -8.07 -6.44 3.28
C GLN A 109 -8.23 -5.75 1.92
N LEU A 110 -7.21 -5.01 1.48
CA LEU A 110 -7.29 -4.24 0.23
C LEU A 110 -7.33 -5.14 -1.00
N VAL A 111 -6.52 -6.21 -1.05
CA VAL A 111 -6.49 -7.13 -2.20
C VAL A 111 -7.74 -8.01 -2.30
N GLN A 112 -8.49 -8.20 -1.22
CA GLN A 112 -9.79 -8.89 -1.28
C GLN A 112 -10.82 -8.14 -2.14
N ARG A 113 -10.64 -6.83 -2.31
CA ARG A 113 -11.50 -5.97 -3.14
C ARG A 113 -11.11 -5.99 -4.63
N LEU A 114 -10.02 -6.68 -4.98
CA LEU A 114 -9.62 -6.89 -6.36
C LEU A 114 -10.49 -7.98 -7.01
N PRO A 115 -10.89 -7.80 -8.28
CA PRO A 115 -11.69 -8.78 -9.02
C PRO A 115 -11.00 -10.14 -9.09
#